data_AF-A0A1Y1VJG3-F1
#
_entry.id   AF-A0A1Y1VJG3-F1
#
_cell.length_a   1.000
_cell.length_b   1.000
_cell.length_c   1.000
_cell.angle_alpha   90.00
_cell.angle_beta   90.00
_cell.angle_gamma   90.00
#
_symmetry.space_group_name_H-M   'P 1'
#
loop_
_entity.id
_entity.type
_entity.pdbx_description
1 polymer ?
#
loop_
_entity_poly.entity_id
_entity_poly.type
_entity_poly.pdbx_seq_one_letter_code
_entity_poly.pdbx_strand_id
1 'polypeptide(L)'
;MPTINDLRNNIIDLIKSNNLTNLINYVETNCVFLLALNNIEFDILIFSIENCDSNDIVQYIINQCQFETLNYSFYCQSICYRGYKVPLFSAVAKKKFGIADLLIEKGADINYRLNILNWEDINIVNYLYHIGSVYFDKAILKYIFSHNFNISCLSTNLMSQFKNIYDNGLDIIFNYSIFDNLFIIKMLEYYNNKKPLSNSQLKFIIMNEKSKIKIDRQCYKEALNLKKYDTIMTFFNNDSNHHNLNSYECYELLEKAVYFNNYNLVKSILNYK
;
A
#
# COMPACT_ATOMS: atom_id res chain seq x y z
N MET A 1 12.74 15.83 -41.32
CA MET A 1 11.74 15.18 -40.45
C MET A 1 12.30 15.15 -39.05
N PRO A 2 11.50 15.43 -38.01
CA PRO A 2 11.95 15.34 -36.62
C PRO A 2 12.41 13.91 -36.29
N THR A 3 13.47 13.78 -35.50
CA THR A 3 13.90 12.47 -34.98
C THR A 3 12.94 12.01 -33.88
N ILE A 4 13.00 10.72 -33.52
CA ILE A 4 12.21 10.20 -32.38
C ILE A 4 12.55 10.90 -31.06
N ASN A 5 13.78 11.39 -30.91
CA ASN A 5 14.21 12.15 -29.74
C ASN A 5 13.61 13.56 -29.75
N ASP A 6 13.54 14.21 -30.91
CA ASP A 6 12.87 15.51 -31.04
C ASP A 6 11.38 15.40 -30.71
N LEU A 7 10.71 14.36 -31.23
CA LEU A 7 9.31 14.08 -30.90
C LEU A 7 9.12 13.85 -29.40
N ARG A 8 9.99 13.04 -28.78
CA ARG A 8 9.93 12.76 -27.34
C ARG A 8 10.11 14.03 -26.50
N ASN A 9 11.08 14.88 -26.84
CA ASN A 9 11.33 16.12 -26.10
C ASN A 9 10.14 17.08 -26.19
N ASN A 10 9.55 17.24 -27.37
CA ASN A 10 8.36 18.08 -27.54
C ASN A 10 7.17 17.55 -26.74
N ILE A 11 6.94 16.23 -26.74
CA ILE A 11 5.87 15.60 -25.94
C ILE A 11 6.12 15.79 -24.44
N ILE A 12 7.36 15.64 -23.98
CA ILE A 12 7.76 15.90 -22.59
C ILE A 12 7.41 17.33 -22.17
N ASP A 13 7.73 18.32 -23.00
CA ASP A 13 7.46 19.73 -22.71
C ASP A 13 5.96 20.03 -22.68
N LEU A 14 5.19 19.42 -23.59
CA LEU A 14 3.73 19.54 -23.63
C LEU A 14 3.07 18.93 -22.39
N ILE A 15 3.52 17.76 -21.94
CA ILE A 15 3.04 17.12 -20.70
C ILE A 15 3.35 18.01 -19.50
N LYS A 16 4.57 18.53 -19.39
CA LYS A 16 4.97 19.45 -18.30
C LYS A 16 4.18 20.76 -18.31
N SER A 17 3.79 21.25 -19.49
CA SER A 17 2.96 22.45 -19.64
C SER A 17 1.51 22.26 -19.19
N ASN A 18 1.10 21.01 -18.91
CA ASN A 18 -0.24 20.64 -18.46
C ASN A 18 -1.37 21.10 -19.41
N ASN A 19 -1.09 21.16 -20.72
CA ASN A 19 -2.04 21.62 -21.74
C ASN A 19 -2.45 20.46 -22.68
N LEU A 20 -3.58 19.83 -22.37
CA LEU A 20 -4.12 18.69 -23.13
C LEU A 20 -4.40 19.04 -24.59
N THR A 21 -5.02 20.20 -24.86
CA THR A 21 -5.37 20.61 -26.24
C THR A 21 -4.13 20.71 -27.12
N ASN A 22 -3.05 21.30 -26.62
CA ASN A 22 -1.80 21.41 -27.38
C ASN A 22 -1.14 20.04 -27.57
N LEU A 23 -1.21 19.16 -26.56
CA LEU A 23 -0.72 17.79 -26.68
C LEU A 23 -1.46 17.01 -27.78
N ILE A 24 -2.80 17.06 -27.80
CA ILE A 24 -3.64 16.40 -28.81
C ILE A 24 -3.28 16.94 -30.20
N ASN A 25 -3.32 18.27 -30.37
CA ASN A 25 -3.02 18.91 -31.65
C ASN A 25 -1.63 18.52 -32.17
N TYR A 26 -0.62 18.47 -31.30
CA TYR A 26 0.73 18.08 -31.68
C TYR A 26 0.82 16.62 -32.12
N VAL A 27 0.19 15.71 -31.36
CA VAL A 27 0.16 14.27 -31.67
C VAL A 27 -0.53 14.01 -33.01
N GLU A 28 -1.67 14.65 -33.26
CA GLU A 28 -2.44 14.49 -34.50
C GLU A 28 -1.71 15.09 -35.70
N THR A 29 -1.21 16.33 -35.59
CA THR A 29 -0.53 17.03 -36.68
C THR A 29 0.76 16.33 -37.12
N ASN A 30 1.48 15.72 -36.18
CA ASN A 30 2.74 15.02 -36.46
C ASN A 30 2.57 13.49 -36.56
N CYS A 31 1.33 12.97 -36.52
CA CYS A 31 1.02 11.55 -36.53
C CYS A 31 1.87 10.73 -35.55
N VAL A 32 2.03 11.22 -34.31
CA VAL A 32 2.94 10.64 -33.32
C VAL A 32 2.32 9.38 -32.71
N PHE A 33 2.94 8.23 -32.91
CA PHE A 33 2.58 7.02 -32.17
C PHE A 33 3.22 7.04 -30.78
N LEU A 34 2.45 7.48 -29.77
CA LEU A 34 2.98 7.74 -28.42
C LEU A 34 3.69 6.52 -27.79
N LEU A 35 3.17 5.31 -28.01
CA LEU A 35 3.78 4.09 -27.48
C LEU A 35 5.21 3.87 -28.02
N ALA A 36 5.48 4.24 -29.28
CA ALA A 36 6.82 4.13 -29.86
C ALA A 36 7.83 5.11 -29.26
N LEU A 37 7.39 6.11 -28.48
CA LEU A 37 8.32 7.00 -27.78
C LEU A 37 9.00 6.30 -26.61
N ASN A 38 8.42 5.22 -26.09
CA ASN A 38 9.01 4.42 -25.02
C ASN A 38 10.31 3.76 -25.47
N ASN A 39 11.27 3.65 -24.56
CA ASN A 39 12.53 2.95 -24.75
C ASN A 39 13.04 2.42 -23.40
N ILE A 40 14.26 1.89 -23.35
CA ILE A 40 14.83 1.32 -22.12
C ILE A 40 15.06 2.34 -20.99
N GLU A 41 15.05 3.64 -21.27
CA GLU A 41 15.30 4.73 -20.32
C GLU A 41 14.09 5.66 -20.11
N PHE A 42 13.05 5.53 -20.94
CA PHE A 42 11.87 6.38 -20.92
C PHE A 42 10.57 5.60 -21.09
N ASP A 43 9.64 5.82 -20.16
CA ASP A 43 8.25 5.38 -20.23
C ASP A 43 7.34 6.62 -20.13
N ILE A 44 6.56 6.86 -21.19
CA ILE A 44 5.70 8.05 -21.30
C ILE A 44 4.61 8.10 -20.25
N LEU A 45 4.04 6.95 -19.85
CA LEU A 45 2.96 6.91 -18.88
C LEU A 45 3.50 7.25 -17.49
N ILE A 46 4.58 6.59 -17.06
CA ILE A 46 5.25 6.86 -15.78
C ILE A 46 5.76 8.31 -15.74
N PHE A 47 6.35 8.79 -16.85
CA PHE A 47 6.79 10.18 -16.94
C PHE A 47 5.62 11.16 -16.70
N SER A 48 4.48 10.95 -17.36
CA SER A 48 3.30 11.79 -17.21
C SER A 48 2.73 11.75 -15.80
N ILE A 49 2.61 10.56 -15.21
CA ILE A 49 2.19 10.40 -13.81
C ILE A 49 3.08 11.24 -12.89
N GLU A 50 4.39 11.22 -13.07
CA GLU A 50 5.32 11.90 -12.18
C GLU A 50 5.39 13.42 -12.39
N ASN A 51 5.12 13.91 -13.61
CA ASN A 51 5.40 15.30 -14.00
C ASN A 51 4.16 16.14 -14.37
N CYS A 52 2.97 15.56 -14.40
CA CYS A 52 1.72 16.28 -14.75
C CYS A 52 0.65 16.06 -13.67
N ASP A 53 -0.14 17.09 -13.37
CA ASP A 53 -1.22 17.03 -12.37
C ASP A 53 -2.62 16.87 -13.00
N SER A 54 -2.71 16.77 -14.33
CA SER A 54 -3.97 16.55 -15.06
C SER A 54 -4.26 15.06 -15.23
N ASN A 55 -5.36 14.61 -14.63
CA ASN A 55 -5.93 13.29 -14.88
C ASN A 55 -6.26 13.10 -16.36
N ASP A 56 -6.71 14.16 -17.06
CA ASP A 56 -7.10 14.07 -18.47
C ASP A 56 -5.91 13.79 -19.40
N ILE A 57 -4.74 14.36 -19.10
CA ILE A 57 -3.50 14.07 -19.86
C ILE A 57 -3.09 12.61 -19.66
N VAL A 58 -3.11 12.11 -18.42
CA VAL A 58 -2.79 10.70 -18.15
C VAL A 58 -3.82 9.78 -18.81
N GLN A 59 -5.11 10.11 -18.73
CA GLN A 59 -6.19 9.38 -19.37
C GLN A 59 -6.01 9.33 -20.90
N TYR A 60 -5.66 10.46 -21.51
CA TYR A 60 -5.37 10.53 -22.94
C TYR A 60 -4.22 9.60 -23.32
N ILE A 61 -3.12 9.63 -22.58
CA ILE A 61 -1.94 8.78 -22.84
C ILE A 61 -2.28 7.30 -22.71
N ILE A 62 -3.03 6.90 -21.68
CA ILE A 62 -3.49 5.51 -21.52
C ILE A 62 -4.31 5.07 -22.75
N ASN A 63 -5.24 5.92 -23.20
CA ASN A 63 -6.11 5.61 -24.34
C ASN A 63 -5.34 5.50 -25.67
N GLN A 64 -4.34 6.37 -25.88
CA GLN A 64 -3.55 6.38 -27.11
C GLN A 64 -2.50 5.26 -27.17
N CYS A 65 -1.91 4.90 -26.03
CA CYS A 65 -0.89 3.86 -25.99
C CYS A 65 -1.46 2.45 -25.99
N GLN A 66 -2.74 2.27 -25.62
CA GLN A 66 -3.44 0.97 -25.62
C GLN A 66 -2.63 -0.15 -24.93
N PHE A 67 -2.13 0.14 -23.73
CA PHE A 67 -1.38 -0.83 -22.94
C PHE A 67 -2.21 -2.11 -22.73
N GLU A 68 -1.60 -3.28 -22.92
CA GLU A 68 -2.24 -4.57 -22.63
C GLU A 68 -2.61 -4.68 -21.14
N THR A 69 -1.77 -4.12 -20.27
CA THR A 69 -1.96 -4.06 -18.83
C THR A 69 -1.26 -2.84 -18.24
N LEU A 70 -1.78 -2.32 -17.14
CA LEU A 70 -1.13 -1.28 -16.32
C LEU A 70 -0.28 -1.88 -15.19
N ASN A 71 -0.26 -3.22 -15.08
CA ASN A 71 0.48 -4.00 -14.09
C ASN A 71 1.84 -4.41 -14.64
N TYR A 72 2.70 -3.41 -14.88
CA TYR A 72 4.05 -3.63 -15.40
C TYR A 72 5.09 -2.85 -14.61
N SER A 73 6.35 -3.24 -14.76
CA SER A 73 7.49 -2.55 -14.19
C SER A 73 8.45 -2.06 -15.26
N PHE A 74 9.00 -0.87 -15.05
CA PHE A 74 9.92 -0.21 -15.96
C PHE A 74 11.26 0.06 -15.26
N TYR A 75 12.37 -0.34 -15.88
CA TYR A 75 13.70 -0.06 -15.35
C TYR A 75 14.14 1.37 -15.68
N CYS A 76 14.52 2.17 -14.69
CA CYS A 76 15.06 3.51 -14.85
C CYS A 76 16.16 3.80 -13.81
N GLN A 77 17.05 4.73 -14.11
CA GLN A 77 18.16 5.10 -13.23
C GLN A 77 17.79 6.12 -12.12
N SER A 78 16.51 6.51 -12.01
CA SER A 78 16.06 7.55 -11.06
C SER A 78 15.62 6.98 -9.70
N ILE A 79 15.10 7.82 -8.79
CA ILE A 79 14.60 7.39 -7.47
C ILE A 79 13.48 6.37 -7.64
N CYS A 80 13.79 5.10 -7.38
CA CYS A 80 12.86 3.98 -7.44
C CYS A 80 13.48 2.72 -6.80
N TYR A 81 12.68 1.68 -6.56
CA TYR A 81 13.17 0.48 -5.86
C TYR A 81 14.02 -0.37 -6.81
N ARG A 82 15.32 -0.46 -6.53
CA ARG A 82 16.29 -1.20 -7.36
C ARG A 82 16.26 -0.83 -8.84
N GLY A 83 15.96 0.43 -9.14
CA GLY A 83 15.84 0.88 -10.52
C GLY A 83 14.50 0.56 -11.18
N TYR A 84 13.49 0.01 -10.49
CA TYR A 84 12.19 -0.30 -11.10
C TYR A 84 11.09 0.66 -10.65
N LYS A 85 10.25 1.09 -11.59
CA LYS A 85 9.02 1.84 -11.34
C LYS A 85 7.81 1.05 -11.80
N VAL A 86 6.67 1.29 -11.17
CA VAL A 86 5.37 0.73 -11.53
C VAL A 86 4.41 1.91 -11.64
N PRO A 87 3.57 2.03 -12.70
CA PRO A 87 2.69 3.19 -12.88
C PRO A 87 1.88 3.56 -11.64
N LEU A 88 1.17 2.57 -11.06
CA LEU A 88 0.37 2.78 -9.86
C LEU A 88 1.23 3.17 -8.66
N PHE A 89 2.40 2.55 -8.49
CA PHE A 89 3.28 2.85 -7.35
C PHE A 89 3.85 4.26 -7.46
N SER A 90 4.19 4.71 -8.67
CA SER A 90 4.64 6.09 -8.93
C SER A 90 3.54 7.11 -8.61
N ALA A 91 2.28 6.84 -9.00
CA ALA A 91 1.16 7.73 -8.68
C ALA A 91 0.94 7.87 -7.17
N VAL A 92 0.96 6.73 -6.45
CA VAL A 92 0.80 6.70 -4.99
C VAL A 92 1.98 7.35 -4.27
N ALA A 93 3.23 7.07 -4.69
CA ALA A 93 4.43 7.69 -4.11
C ALA A 93 4.42 9.22 -4.22
N LYS A 94 3.83 9.75 -5.30
CA LYS A 94 3.65 11.18 -5.54
C LYS A 94 2.37 11.76 -4.94
N LYS A 95 1.58 10.96 -4.21
CA LYS A 95 0.27 11.32 -3.63
C LYS A 95 -0.73 11.86 -4.66
N LYS A 96 -0.59 11.45 -5.92
CA LYS A 96 -1.53 11.81 -7.00
C LYS A 96 -2.69 10.83 -6.99
N PHE A 97 -3.48 10.87 -5.91
CA PHE A 97 -4.53 9.88 -5.66
C PHE A 97 -5.58 9.85 -6.77
N GLY A 98 -5.96 10.99 -7.35
CA GLY A 98 -6.87 11.00 -8.50
C GLY A 98 -6.32 10.28 -9.74
N ILE A 99 -4.99 10.30 -9.96
CA ILE A 99 -4.34 9.53 -11.03
C ILE A 99 -4.25 8.06 -10.63
N ALA A 100 -3.99 7.75 -9.36
CA ALA A 100 -3.98 6.37 -8.87
C ALA A 100 -5.37 5.73 -8.99
N ASP A 101 -6.44 6.46 -8.67
CA ASP A 101 -7.83 6.03 -8.83
C ASP A 101 -8.13 5.75 -10.31
N LEU A 102 -7.75 6.67 -11.20
CA LEU A 102 -7.84 6.47 -12.65
C LEU A 102 -7.12 5.20 -13.13
N LEU A 103 -5.91 4.93 -12.62
CA LEU A 103 -5.16 3.72 -12.98
C LEU A 103 -5.89 2.46 -12.50
N ILE A 104 -6.41 2.46 -11.27
CA ILE A 104 -7.17 1.34 -10.69
C ILE A 104 -8.46 1.10 -11.49
N GLU A 105 -9.20 2.16 -11.84
CA GLU A 105 -10.39 2.10 -12.69
C GLU A 105 -10.09 1.50 -14.08
N LYS A 106 -8.88 1.71 -14.58
CA LYS A 106 -8.37 1.13 -15.84
C LYS A 106 -7.71 -0.24 -15.68
N GLY A 107 -7.82 -0.86 -14.51
CA GLY A 107 -7.38 -2.24 -14.27
C GLY A 107 -5.98 -2.40 -13.66
N ALA A 108 -5.35 -1.31 -13.19
CA ALA A 108 -4.16 -1.44 -12.36
C ALA A 108 -4.52 -2.09 -11.02
N ASP A 109 -3.72 -3.06 -10.59
CA ASP A 109 -3.95 -3.84 -9.39
C ASP A 109 -3.14 -3.23 -8.23
N ILE A 110 -3.84 -2.79 -7.17
CA ILE A 110 -3.21 -2.33 -5.93
C ILE A 110 -2.34 -3.40 -5.27
N ASN A 111 -2.64 -4.68 -5.56
CA ASN A 111 -1.93 -5.86 -5.08
C ASN A 111 -0.86 -6.33 -6.05
N TYR A 112 -0.57 -5.56 -7.10
CA TYR A 112 0.49 -5.90 -8.05
C TYR A 112 1.79 -6.22 -7.30
N ARG A 113 2.44 -7.29 -7.76
CA ARG A 113 3.65 -7.83 -7.18
C ARG A 113 4.81 -7.60 -8.13
N LEU A 114 5.71 -6.73 -7.70
CA LEU A 114 6.95 -6.47 -8.42
C LEU A 114 7.91 -7.64 -8.16
N ASN A 115 8.01 -8.53 -9.15
CA ASN A 115 8.95 -9.66 -9.12
C ASN A 115 10.28 -9.24 -9.77
N ILE A 116 11.25 -8.87 -8.93
CA ILE A 116 12.62 -8.57 -9.39
C ILE A 116 13.47 -9.82 -9.15
N LEU A 117 14.00 -10.38 -10.24
CA LEU A 117 15.03 -11.43 -10.22
C LEU A 117 14.61 -12.71 -9.44
N ASN A 118 13.32 -13.05 -9.40
CA ASN A 118 12.76 -14.28 -8.81
C ASN A 118 12.98 -14.47 -7.30
N TRP A 119 13.52 -13.49 -6.57
CA TRP A 119 13.87 -13.65 -5.16
C TRP A 119 13.05 -12.74 -4.24
N GLU A 120 12.37 -11.74 -4.79
CA GLU A 120 11.63 -10.76 -4.00
C GLU A 120 10.25 -10.51 -4.58
N ASP A 121 9.25 -10.74 -3.76
CA ASP A 121 7.84 -10.47 -4.04
C ASP A 121 7.43 -9.16 -3.33
N ILE A 122 7.61 -8.04 -4.04
CA ILE A 122 7.48 -6.69 -3.49
C ILE A 122 6.10 -6.12 -3.81
N ASN A 123 5.28 -5.87 -2.78
CA ASN A 123 4.06 -5.09 -2.93
C ASN A 123 4.34 -3.57 -2.84
N ILE A 124 3.30 -2.77 -3.09
CA ILE A 124 3.35 -1.31 -3.03
C ILE A 124 3.86 -0.77 -1.68
N VAL A 125 3.52 -1.39 -0.55
CA VAL A 125 3.93 -0.90 0.77
C VAL A 125 5.43 -1.14 0.98
N ASN A 126 5.93 -2.32 0.61
CA ASN A 126 7.37 -2.62 0.60
C ASN A 126 8.13 -1.67 -0.35
N TYR A 127 7.59 -1.46 -1.55
CA TYR A 127 8.18 -0.56 -2.53
C TYR A 127 8.37 0.86 -1.97
N LEU A 128 7.28 1.44 -1.45
CA LEU A 128 7.27 2.80 -0.94
C LEU A 128 8.17 2.96 0.29
N TYR A 129 8.20 1.95 1.16
CA TYR A 129 9.09 1.92 2.30
C TYR A 129 10.57 2.02 1.87
N HIS A 130 10.96 1.24 0.86
CA HIS A 130 12.36 1.16 0.45
C HIS A 130 12.84 2.35 -0.40
N ILE A 131 11.97 3.03 -1.14
CA ILE A 131 12.36 4.26 -1.84
C ILE A 131 12.55 5.45 -0.90
N GLY A 132 12.14 5.31 0.37
CA GLY A 132 12.48 6.22 1.46
C GLY A 132 11.26 6.81 2.16
N SER A 133 11.44 7.19 3.43
CA SER A 133 10.39 7.72 4.32
C SER A 133 9.70 8.98 3.80
N VAL A 134 10.35 9.77 2.94
CA VAL A 134 9.76 10.96 2.30
C VAL A 134 8.56 10.60 1.41
N TYR A 135 8.54 9.38 0.86
CA TYR A 135 7.50 8.87 -0.05
C TYR A 135 6.51 7.95 0.64
N PHE A 136 6.56 7.84 1.97
CA PHE A 136 5.76 6.87 2.69
C PHE A 136 5.24 7.46 4.00
N ASP A 137 3.98 7.90 3.97
CA ASP A 137 3.32 8.56 5.09
C ASP A 137 1.91 8.00 5.38
N LYS A 138 1.27 8.61 6.38
CA LYS A 138 -0.08 8.26 6.81
C LYS A 138 -1.14 8.40 5.71
N ALA A 139 -1.04 9.40 4.85
CA ALA A 139 -2.03 9.62 3.79
C ALA A 139 -1.95 8.50 2.75
N ILE A 140 -0.72 8.14 2.36
CA ILE A 140 -0.45 7.05 1.42
C ILE A 140 -0.95 5.71 1.96
N LEU A 141 -0.71 5.40 3.23
CA LEU A 141 -1.22 4.15 3.79
C LEU A 141 -2.73 4.08 3.87
N LYS A 142 -3.37 5.17 4.29
CA LYS A 142 -4.84 5.23 4.27
C LYS A 142 -5.38 4.98 2.88
N TYR A 143 -4.76 5.59 1.86
CA TYR A 143 -5.11 5.37 0.46
C TYR A 143 -4.95 3.90 0.07
N ILE A 144 -3.79 3.28 0.32
CA ILE A 144 -3.56 1.87 -0.05
C ILE A 144 -4.61 0.95 0.60
N PHE A 145 -4.84 1.10 1.91
CA PHE A 145 -5.77 0.24 2.63
C PHE A 145 -7.25 0.50 2.30
N SER A 146 -7.61 1.70 1.85
CA SER A 146 -8.98 1.96 1.38
C SER A 146 -9.30 1.37 0.01
N HIS A 147 -8.30 0.87 -0.73
CA HIS A 147 -8.44 0.37 -2.10
C HIS A 147 -8.35 -1.15 -2.21
N ASN A 148 -8.78 -1.90 -1.20
CA ASN A 148 -8.78 -3.38 -1.17
C ASN A 148 -7.37 -3.99 -1.29
N PHE A 149 -6.38 -3.35 -0.68
CA PHE A 149 -5.07 -3.96 -0.51
C PHE A 149 -5.16 -5.22 0.35
N ASN A 150 -4.56 -6.31 -0.13
CA ASN A 150 -4.50 -7.58 0.55
C ASN A 150 -3.52 -7.51 1.71
N ILE A 151 -4.06 -7.32 2.91
CA ILE A 151 -3.26 -7.14 4.12
C ILE A 151 -2.43 -8.36 4.49
N SER A 152 -2.80 -9.57 4.02
CA SER A 152 -2.01 -10.78 4.26
C SER A 152 -0.63 -10.72 3.60
N CYS A 153 -0.43 -9.79 2.66
CA CYS A 153 0.85 -9.57 2.00
C CYS A 153 1.84 -8.73 2.84
N LEU A 154 1.41 -8.14 3.97
CA LEU A 154 2.34 -7.46 4.89
C LEU A 154 3.17 -8.49 5.65
N SER A 155 4.49 -8.40 5.54
CA SER A 155 5.39 -9.25 6.32
C SER A 155 5.54 -8.73 7.75
N THR A 156 5.78 -9.65 8.69
CA THR A 156 6.13 -9.35 10.09
C THR A 156 7.23 -8.28 10.21
N ASN A 157 8.27 -8.39 9.38
CA ASN A 157 9.40 -7.47 9.37
C ASN A 157 8.97 -6.05 8.95
N LEU A 158 8.08 -5.93 7.95
CA LEU A 158 7.55 -4.63 7.55
C LEU A 158 6.66 -4.05 8.66
N MET A 159 5.85 -4.89 9.32
CA MET A 159 5.01 -4.48 10.45
C MET A 159 5.82 -3.90 11.61
N SER A 160 6.92 -4.55 12.00
CA SER A 160 7.78 -4.09 13.09
C SER A 160 8.53 -2.79 12.77
N GLN A 161 8.72 -2.50 11.48
CA GLN A 161 9.39 -1.29 10.99
C GLN A 161 8.47 -0.06 10.93
N PHE A 162 7.14 -0.19 10.83
CA PHE A 162 6.23 0.97 10.73
C PHE A 162 6.34 1.99 11.88
N LYS A 163 6.69 1.53 13.10
CA LYS A 163 6.88 2.46 14.23
C LYS A 163 8.09 3.40 14.03
N ASN A 164 9.07 3.01 13.20
CA ASN A 164 10.21 3.89 12.89
C ASN A 164 9.83 5.02 11.92
N ILE A 165 8.66 4.92 11.27
CA ILE A 165 8.26 5.84 10.21
C ILE A 165 7.29 6.90 10.77
N TYR A 166 6.35 6.52 11.64
CA TYR A 166 5.46 7.44 12.36
C TYR A 166 4.92 6.77 13.62
N ASP A 167 4.67 7.56 14.68
CA ASP A 167 4.35 7.09 16.02
C ASP A 167 3.14 6.15 16.10
N ASN A 168 2.22 6.20 15.12
CA ASN A 168 0.96 5.44 15.11
C ASN A 168 0.76 4.59 13.85
N GLY A 169 1.84 4.09 13.24
CA GLY A 169 1.70 3.45 11.93
C GLY A 169 1.02 2.10 11.90
N LEU A 170 1.18 1.34 12.97
CA LEU A 170 0.44 0.12 13.20
C LEU A 170 -1.05 0.39 13.39
N ASP A 171 -1.42 1.48 14.06
CA ASP A 171 -2.83 1.79 14.29
C ASP A 171 -3.55 2.06 12.97
N ILE A 172 -2.89 2.66 11.98
CA ILE A 172 -3.48 2.85 10.65
C ILE A 172 -3.74 1.50 9.98
N ILE A 173 -2.78 0.58 10.06
CA ILE A 173 -2.96 -0.78 9.53
C ILE A 173 -4.18 -1.41 10.20
N PHE A 174 -4.18 -1.54 11.52
CA PHE A 174 -5.25 -2.24 12.23
C PHE A 174 -6.62 -1.57 12.06
N ASN A 175 -6.69 -0.23 12.05
CA ASN A 175 -7.97 0.48 11.92
C ASN A 175 -8.54 0.48 10.49
N TYR A 176 -7.70 0.50 9.46
CA TYR A 176 -8.16 0.60 8.07
C TYR A 176 -8.19 -0.74 7.33
N SER A 177 -7.48 -1.76 7.81
CA SER A 177 -7.39 -3.04 7.10
C SER A 177 -8.12 -4.21 7.75
N ILE A 178 -8.40 -4.18 9.06
CA ILE A 178 -9.19 -5.25 9.69
C ILE A 178 -10.66 -5.10 9.29
N PHE A 179 -11.25 -3.95 9.55
CA PHE A 179 -12.68 -3.70 9.35
C PHE A 179 -12.91 -2.93 8.04
N ASP A 180 -12.55 -3.57 6.93
CA ASP A 180 -12.68 -3.02 5.58
C ASP A 180 -14.15 -2.84 5.13
N ASN A 181 -14.35 -2.28 3.94
CA ASN A 181 -15.68 -2.06 3.38
C ASN A 181 -16.50 -3.36 3.24
N LEU A 182 -15.84 -4.50 2.98
CA LEU A 182 -16.52 -5.80 2.87
C LEU A 182 -17.05 -6.25 4.24
N PHE A 183 -16.26 -6.08 5.30
CA PHE A 183 -16.73 -6.31 6.66
C PHE A 183 -17.90 -5.41 7.03
N ILE A 184 -17.81 -4.12 6.73
CA ILE A 184 -18.88 -3.15 7.01
C ILE A 184 -20.17 -3.55 6.28
N ILE A 185 -20.09 -3.89 4.99
CA ILE A 185 -21.25 -4.36 4.21
C ILE A 185 -21.85 -5.62 4.84
N LYS A 186 -21.03 -6.62 5.18
CA LYS A 186 -21.47 -7.84 5.87
C LYS A 186 -22.19 -7.53 7.19
N MET A 187 -21.70 -6.59 7.98
CA MET A 187 -22.36 -6.17 9.22
C MET A 187 -23.69 -5.44 8.96
N LEU A 188 -23.77 -4.62 7.93
CA LEU A 188 -25.01 -3.98 7.49
C LEU A 188 -26.04 -4.98 6.98
N GLU A 189 -25.61 -6.07 6.33
CA GLU A 189 -26.51 -7.17 5.92
C GLU A 189 -27.15 -7.87 7.12
N TYR A 190 -26.39 -8.14 8.20
CA TYR A 190 -26.95 -8.69 9.45
C TYR A 190 -28.06 -7.77 10.00
N TYR A 191 -27.78 -6.47 10.02
CA TYR A 191 -28.72 -5.46 10.51
C TYR A 191 -29.98 -5.37 9.64
N ASN A 192 -29.82 -5.21 8.32
CA ASN A 192 -30.93 -5.06 7.37
C ASN A 192 -31.86 -6.28 7.36
N ASN A 193 -31.30 -7.48 7.49
CA ASN A 193 -32.07 -8.72 7.55
C ASN A 193 -32.62 -9.04 8.94
N LYS A 194 -32.43 -8.16 9.93
CA LYS A 194 -32.82 -8.34 11.33
C LYS A 194 -32.36 -9.69 11.91
N LYS A 195 -31.19 -10.17 11.47
CA LYS A 195 -30.64 -11.45 11.92
C LYS A 195 -29.96 -11.22 13.28
N PRO A 196 -30.51 -11.74 14.39
CA PRO A 196 -29.92 -11.53 15.71
C PRO A 196 -28.56 -12.22 15.79
N LEU A 197 -27.60 -11.53 16.41
CA LEU A 197 -26.30 -12.09 16.76
C LEU A 197 -26.18 -12.15 18.27
N SER A 198 -25.88 -13.33 18.81
CA SER A 198 -25.47 -13.44 20.20
C SER A 198 -24.09 -12.78 20.39
N ASN A 199 -23.77 -12.45 21.65
CA ASN A 199 -22.45 -11.91 21.99
C ASN A 199 -21.31 -12.86 21.57
N SER A 200 -21.51 -14.18 21.63
CA SER A 200 -20.49 -15.14 21.21
C SER A 200 -20.33 -15.16 19.68
N GLN A 201 -21.42 -15.08 18.93
CA GLN A 201 -21.38 -15.02 17.47
C GLN A 201 -20.70 -13.74 16.97
N LEU A 202 -21.04 -12.59 17.56
CA LEU A 202 -20.40 -11.32 17.20
C LEU A 202 -18.90 -11.34 17.52
N LYS A 203 -18.52 -11.84 18.70
CA LYS A 203 -17.10 -12.01 19.06
C LYS A 203 -16.36 -12.91 18.07
N PHE A 204 -16.97 -14.02 17.67
CA PHE A 204 -16.38 -14.93 16.68
C PHE A 204 -16.20 -14.25 15.32
N ILE A 205 -17.20 -13.49 14.84
CA ILE A 205 -17.10 -12.72 13.60
C ILE A 205 -15.94 -11.72 13.66
N ILE A 206 -15.83 -10.95 14.74
CA ILE A 206 -14.76 -9.96 14.94
C ILE A 206 -13.39 -10.65 15.02
N MET A 207 -13.30 -11.78 15.72
CA MET A 207 -12.05 -12.54 15.88
C MET A 207 -11.55 -13.10 14.55
N ASN A 208 -12.46 -13.69 13.74
CA ASN A 208 -12.14 -14.13 12.39
C ASN A 208 -11.69 -12.95 11.51
N GLU A 209 -12.32 -11.79 11.66
CA GLU A 209 -11.92 -10.61 10.89
C GLU A 209 -10.50 -10.15 11.23
N LYS A 210 -10.17 -10.09 12.53
CA LYS A 210 -8.83 -9.78 13.02
C LYS A 210 -7.76 -10.76 12.54
N SER A 211 -8.13 -12.03 12.30
CA SER A 211 -7.22 -13.06 11.78
C SER A 211 -6.73 -12.83 10.35
N LYS A 212 -7.30 -11.86 9.61
CA LYS A 212 -6.77 -11.42 8.31
C LYS A 212 -5.31 -10.95 8.41
N ILE A 213 -4.93 -10.37 9.55
CA ILE A 213 -3.56 -9.96 9.83
C ILE A 213 -2.90 -11.05 10.66
N LYS A 214 -1.90 -11.71 10.08
CA LYS A 214 -1.12 -12.70 10.80
C LYS A 214 -0.12 -12.00 11.72
N ILE A 215 -0.42 -12.01 13.01
CA ILE A 215 0.52 -11.61 14.06
C ILE A 215 1.12 -12.89 14.60
N ASP A 216 2.37 -13.18 14.26
CA ASP A 216 3.04 -14.39 14.72
C ASP A 216 4.07 -14.10 15.82
N ARG A 217 4.68 -15.16 16.35
CA ARG A 217 5.70 -15.06 17.40
C ARG A 217 6.87 -14.15 17.01
N GLN A 218 7.20 -14.06 15.73
CA GLN A 218 8.28 -13.20 15.26
C GLN A 218 7.92 -11.72 15.41
N CYS A 219 6.64 -11.33 15.25
CA CYS A 219 6.17 -9.97 15.51
C CYS A 219 6.48 -9.55 16.96
N TYR A 220 6.14 -10.41 17.91
CA TYR A 220 6.38 -10.15 19.33
C TYR A 220 7.86 -10.12 19.66
N LYS A 221 8.64 -11.09 19.16
CA LYS A 221 10.09 -11.16 19.40
C LYS A 221 10.82 -9.93 18.88
N GLU A 222 10.51 -9.47 17.67
CA GLU A 222 11.11 -8.25 17.11
C GLU A 222 10.74 -7.01 17.93
N ALA A 223 9.47 -6.88 18.31
CA ALA A 223 9.02 -5.76 19.11
C ALA A 223 9.64 -5.75 20.52
N LEU A 224 9.82 -6.92 21.15
CA LEU A 224 10.53 -7.08 22.43
C LEU A 224 12.00 -6.70 22.31
N ASN A 225 12.71 -7.24 21.30
CA ASN A 225 14.12 -6.93 21.05
C ASN A 225 14.37 -5.42 20.86
N LEU A 226 13.45 -4.75 20.14
CA LEU A 226 13.49 -3.31 19.91
C LEU A 226 12.92 -2.48 21.06
N LYS A 227 12.45 -3.13 22.15
CA LYS A 227 11.80 -2.49 23.31
C LYS A 227 10.61 -1.60 22.91
N LYS A 228 9.85 -1.99 21.88
CA LYS A 228 8.69 -1.26 21.35
C LYS A 228 7.40 -1.72 22.03
N TYR A 229 7.20 -1.35 23.29
CA TYR A 229 6.08 -1.86 24.09
C TYR A 229 4.69 -1.44 23.58
N ASP A 230 4.53 -0.25 23.02
CA ASP A 230 3.23 0.10 22.41
C ASP A 230 2.91 -0.77 21.19
N THR A 231 3.93 -1.16 20.41
CA THR A 231 3.76 -2.10 19.28
C THR A 231 3.29 -3.46 19.78
N ILE A 232 3.91 -3.97 20.85
CA ILE A 232 3.48 -5.20 21.51
C ILE A 232 2.02 -5.11 21.95
N MET A 233 1.63 -3.97 22.54
CA MET A 233 0.26 -3.75 22.98
C MET A 233 -0.71 -3.76 21.81
N THR A 234 -0.38 -3.07 20.72
CA THR A 234 -1.19 -3.07 19.50
C THR A 234 -1.28 -4.47 18.90
N PHE A 235 -0.18 -5.24 18.90
CA PHE A 235 -0.20 -6.64 18.47
C PHE A 235 -1.12 -7.50 19.35
N PHE A 236 -0.95 -7.44 20.67
CA PHE A 236 -1.76 -8.21 21.61
C PHE A 236 -3.26 -7.91 21.48
N ASN A 237 -3.65 -6.65 21.29
CA ASN A 237 -5.04 -6.25 21.14
C ASN A 237 -5.68 -6.69 19.81
N ASN A 238 -4.86 -6.99 18.80
CA ASN A 238 -5.31 -7.37 17.47
C ASN A 238 -4.99 -8.81 17.08
N ASP A 239 -4.21 -9.53 17.90
CA ASP A 239 -3.93 -10.94 17.68
C ASP A 239 -5.19 -11.75 17.97
N SER A 240 -5.65 -12.47 16.95
CA SER A 240 -6.80 -13.38 17.04
C SER A 240 -6.40 -14.75 17.57
N ASN A 241 -5.10 -15.05 17.56
CA ASN A 241 -4.52 -16.32 17.94
C ASN A 241 -3.52 -16.11 19.08
N HIS A 242 -4.05 -15.90 20.28
CA HIS A 242 -3.24 -15.64 21.47
C HIS A 242 -2.20 -16.74 21.77
N HIS A 243 -2.29 -17.93 21.16
CA HIS A 243 -1.40 -19.08 21.33
C HIS A 243 0.04 -18.93 20.80
N ASN A 244 0.42 -17.75 20.30
CA ASN A 244 1.73 -17.53 19.70
C ASN A 244 2.87 -17.27 20.70
N LEU A 245 2.54 -17.05 21.98
CA LEU A 245 3.51 -16.75 23.04
C LEU A 245 3.68 -17.95 23.98
N ASN A 246 4.93 -18.30 24.28
CA ASN A 246 5.22 -19.29 25.32
C ASN A 246 5.24 -18.66 26.73
N SER A 247 5.27 -19.49 27.77
CA SER A 247 5.23 -19.02 29.16
C SER A 247 6.36 -18.04 29.53
N TYR A 248 7.55 -18.20 28.96
CA TYR A 248 8.67 -17.27 29.19
C TYR A 248 8.42 -15.90 28.55
N GLU A 249 7.91 -15.88 27.31
CA GLU A 249 7.57 -14.63 26.61
C GLU A 249 6.40 -13.91 27.29
N CYS A 250 5.39 -14.65 27.75
CA CYS A 250 4.30 -14.09 28.56
C CYS A 250 4.82 -13.49 29.87
N TYR A 251 5.80 -14.13 30.52
CA TYR A 251 6.41 -13.61 31.74
C TYR A 251 7.20 -12.32 31.47
N GLU A 252 8.04 -12.30 30.41
CA GLU A 252 8.78 -11.11 30.00
C GLU A 252 7.81 -9.95 29.68
N LEU A 253 6.73 -10.23 28.94
CA LEU A 253 5.69 -9.26 28.63
C LEU A 253 4.98 -8.74 29.88
N LEU A 254 4.68 -9.62 30.83
CA LEU A 254 4.03 -9.26 32.09
C LEU A 254 4.92 -8.36 32.94
N GLU A 255 6.20 -8.70 33.10
CA GLU A 255 7.18 -7.89 33.83
C GLU A 255 7.25 -6.47 33.25
N LYS A 256 7.30 -6.35 31.92
CA LYS A 256 7.33 -5.06 31.24
C LYS A 256 6.01 -4.32 31.37
N ALA A 257 4.87 -4.99 31.23
CA ALA A 257 3.56 -4.38 31.41
C ALA A 257 3.40 -3.77 32.81
N VAL A 258 3.89 -4.46 33.85
CA VAL A 258 3.94 -3.95 35.22
C VAL A 258 4.88 -2.75 35.32
N TYR A 259 6.10 -2.85 34.78
CA TYR A 259 7.08 -1.75 34.80
C TYR A 259 6.54 -0.45 34.17
N PHE A 260 5.75 -0.54 33.09
CA PHE A 260 5.11 0.61 32.44
C PHE A 260 3.75 1.00 33.03
N ASN A 261 3.30 0.39 34.12
CA ASN A 261 1.98 0.59 34.71
C ASN A 261 0.83 0.37 33.71
N ASN A 262 0.99 -0.53 32.74
CA ASN A 262 -0.01 -0.83 31.74
C ASN A 262 -1.00 -1.89 32.25
N TYR A 263 -1.94 -1.44 33.09
CA TYR A 263 -2.95 -2.30 33.72
C TYR A 263 -3.76 -3.14 32.72
N ASN A 264 -4.07 -2.56 31.55
CA ASN A 264 -4.84 -3.26 30.52
C ASN A 264 -4.05 -4.43 29.94
N LEU A 265 -2.76 -4.25 29.66
CA LEU A 265 -1.91 -5.33 29.17
C LEU A 265 -1.71 -6.42 30.22
N VAL A 266 -1.47 -6.04 31.48
CA VAL A 266 -1.39 -6.98 32.61
C VAL A 266 -2.66 -7.83 32.68
N LYS A 267 -3.83 -7.19 32.68
CA LYS A 267 -5.13 -7.88 32.72
C LYS A 267 -5.30 -8.83 31.54
N SER A 268 -4.92 -8.40 30.35
CA SER A 268 -5.01 -9.21 29.13
C SER A 268 -4.07 -10.43 29.16
N ILE A 269 -2.83 -10.27 29.64
CA ILE A 269 -1.87 -11.37 29.82
C ILE A 269 -2.34 -12.34 30.92
N LEU A 270 -2.88 -11.86 32.04
CA LEU A 270 -3.33 -12.74 33.13
C LEU A 270 -4.61 -13.52 32.81
N ASN A 271 -5.43 -13.01 31.89
CA ASN A 271 -6.60 -13.72 31.38
C ASN A 271 -6.24 -14.75 30.29
N TYR A 272 -4.98 -14.80 29.87
CA TYR A 272 -4.45 -15.81 28.97
C TYR A 272 -4.34 -17.14 29.74
N LYS A 273 -5.19 -18.11 29.38
CA LYS A 273 -5.23 -19.47 29.93
C LYS A 273 -5.16 -20.48 28.80
#